data_AF-X1RZG1-F1
#
_entry.id   AF-X1RZG1-F1
#
_cell.length_a   1.000
_cell.length_b   1.000
_cell.length_c   1.000
_cell.angle_alpha   90.00
_cell.angle_beta   90.00
_cell.angle_gamma   90.00
#
_symmetry.space_group_name_H-M   'P 1'
#
loop_
_entity.id
_entity.type
_entity.pdbx_description
1 polymer ?
#
loop_
_entity_poly.entity_id
_entity_poly.type
_entity_poly.pdbx_seq_one_letter_code
_entity_poly.pdbx_strand_id
1 'polypeptide(L)'
;FLNSMGAQIIGAGTPNIRIIGVEKLSATDYQVMPSRLETNFFIAAAAITNGEITILKINPNLIDRSIKIMSQIGIKISKYNKDGLIVKGEDSLRT
;
A
#
# COMPACT_ATOMS: atom_id res chain seq x y z
N PHE A 1 14.52 -5.82 2.26
CA PHE A 1 15.03 -7.12 1.80
C PHE A 1 16.55 -7.13 1.66
N LEU A 2 17.16 -6.53 0.63
CA LEU A 2 18.63 -6.64 0.45
C LEU A 2 19.43 -6.08 1.64
N ASN A 3 19.01 -4.95 2.23
CA ASN A 3 19.63 -4.44 3.45
C ASN A 3 19.48 -5.39 4.66
N SER A 4 18.40 -6.17 4.74
CA SER A 4 18.25 -7.17 5.82
C SER A 4 19.13 -8.41 5.58
N MET A 5 19.57 -8.66 4.34
CA MET A 5 20.59 -9.66 4.01
C MET A 5 22.03 -9.18 4.26
N GLY A 6 22.22 -7.92 4.69
CA GLY A 6 23.53 -7.31 4.90
C GLY A 6 24.07 -6.47 3.75
N ALA A 7 23.27 -6.21 2.70
CA ALA A 7 23.65 -5.22 1.69
C ALA A 7 23.65 -3.81 2.29
N GLN A 8 24.48 -2.92 1.73
CA GLN A 8 24.53 -1.53 2.15
C GLN A 8 23.98 -0.62 1.04
N ILE A 9 22.65 -0.50 1.00
CA ILE A 9 21.91 0.33 0.04
C ILE A 9 21.32 1.54 0.76
N ILE A 10 21.69 2.73 0.32
CA ILE A 10 21.27 4.02 0.89
C ILE A 10 20.48 4.79 -0.16
N GLY A 11 19.40 5.45 0.26
CA GLY A 11 18.56 6.27 -0.64
C GLY A 11 17.52 5.47 -1.43
N ALA A 12 17.26 4.20 -1.08
CA ALA A 12 16.20 3.41 -1.70
C ALA A 12 14.83 4.11 -1.55
N GLY A 13 14.14 4.31 -2.68
CA GLY A 13 12.89 5.07 -2.74
C GLY A 13 13.07 6.56 -3.09
N THR A 14 14.29 7.01 -3.35
CA THR A 14 14.60 8.37 -3.84
C THR A 14 15.19 8.33 -5.26
N PRO A 15 15.35 9.47 -5.95
CA PRO A 15 15.93 9.51 -7.30
C PRO A 15 17.38 9.02 -7.37
N ASN A 16 18.14 9.09 -6.27
CA ASN A 16 19.54 8.70 -6.23
C ASN A 16 19.74 7.59 -5.20
N ILE A 17 20.32 6.47 -5.64
CA ILE A 17 20.61 5.32 -4.78
C ILE A 17 22.12 5.10 -4.78
N ARG A 18 22.70 4.97 -3.58
CA ARG A 18 24.11 4.57 -3.41
C ARG A 18 24.19 3.16 -2.87
N ILE A 19 24.96 2.32 -3.53
CA ILE A 19 25.22 0.93 -3.14
C ILE A 19 26.70 0.80 -2.80
N ILE A 20 27.00 0.28 -1.62
CA ILE A 20 28.37 -0.07 -1.21
C ILE A 20 28.50 -1.60 -1.29
N GLY A 21 29.54 -2.07 -1.97
CA GLY A 21 29.83 -3.49 -2.10
C GLY A 21 30.13 -4.13 -0.74
N VAL A 22 29.62 -5.34 -0.53
CA VAL A 22 29.84 -6.15 0.68
C VAL A 22 30.37 -7.53 0.29
N GLU A 23 31.13 -8.18 1.16
CA GLU A 23 31.79 -9.47 0.85
C GLU A 23 30.80 -10.62 0.67
N LYS A 24 29.70 -10.63 1.40
CA LYS A 24 28.67 -11.68 1.34
C LYS A 24 27.31 -11.16 1.79
N LEU A 25 26.26 -11.80 1.29
CA LEU A 25 24.89 -11.66 1.78
C LEU A 25 24.51 -12.89 2.60
N SER A 26 23.69 -12.68 3.61
CA SER A 26 23.21 -13.74 4.50
C SER A 26 21.71 -14.01 4.30
N ALA A 27 21.25 -15.19 4.71
CA ALA A 27 19.83 -15.48 4.78
C ALA A 27 19.14 -14.52 5.76
N THR A 28 17.90 -14.12 5.44
CA THR A 28 17.07 -13.25 6.28
C THR A 28 15.63 -13.70 6.15
N ASP A 29 14.88 -13.59 7.23
CA ASP A 29 13.43 -13.56 7.16
C ASP A 29 13.00 -12.19 6.68
N TYR A 30 12.06 -12.15 5.73
CA TYR A 30 11.50 -10.90 5.23
C TYR A 30 10.01 -11.08 4.94
N GLN A 31 9.19 -10.24 5.55
CA GLN A 31 7.77 -10.22 5.27
C GLN A 31 7.51 -9.49 3.95
N VAL A 32 6.93 -10.21 2.98
CA VAL A 32 6.57 -9.64 1.68
C VAL A 32 5.52 -8.54 1.88
N MET A 33 5.74 -7.42 1.21
CA MET A 33 4.81 -6.29 1.27
C MET A 33 3.48 -6.66 0.59
N PRO A 34 2.35 -6.28 1.17
CA PRO A 34 1.01 -6.50 0.60
C PRO A 34 0.87 -5.91 -0.82
N SER A 35 0.05 -6.56 -1.65
CA SER A 35 -0.21 -6.12 -3.02
C SER A 35 -1.06 -4.86 -3.07
N ARG A 36 -0.50 -3.80 -3.67
CA ARG A 36 -1.20 -2.53 -3.90
C ARG A 36 -2.27 -2.65 -4.99
N LEU A 37 -2.06 -3.52 -5.98
CA LEU A 37 -3.00 -3.73 -7.08
C LEU A 37 -4.30 -4.35 -6.58
N GLU A 38 -4.19 -5.41 -5.78
CA GLU A 38 -5.35 -6.08 -5.18
C GLU A 38 -6.10 -5.15 -4.23
N THR A 39 -5.38 -4.35 -3.44
CA THR A 39 -6.01 -3.35 -2.57
C THR A 39 -6.89 -2.38 -3.38
N ASN A 40 -6.37 -1.85 -4.48
CA ASN A 40 -7.14 -0.93 -5.34
C ASN A 40 -8.35 -1.63 -6.00
N PHE A 41 -8.18 -2.90 -6.39
CA PHE A 41 -9.28 -3.70 -6.92
C PHE A 41 -10.39 -3.88 -5.88
N PHE A 42 -10.05 -4.23 -4.64
CA PHE A 42 -11.04 -4.37 -3.56
C PHE A 42 -11.73 -3.05 -3.21
N ILE A 43 -11.00 -1.93 -3.20
CA ILE A 43 -11.60 -0.60 -3.00
C ILE A 43 -12.65 -0.32 -4.08
N ALA A 44 -12.30 -0.55 -5.35
CA ALA A 44 -13.22 -0.35 -6.48
C ALA A 44 -14.42 -1.31 -6.42
N ALA A 45 -14.18 -2.58 -6.06
CA ALA A 45 -15.25 -3.56 -5.91
C ALA A 45 -16.26 -3.13 -4.83
N ALA A 46 -15.80 -2.72 -3.65
CA ALA A 46 -16.66 -2.22 -2.58
C ALA A 46 -17.43 -0.95 -2.99
N ALA A 47 -16.80 -0.07 -3.77
CA ALA A 47 -17.46 1.11 -4.30
C ALA A 47 -18.60 0.76 -5.28
N ILE A 48 -18.37 -0.19 -6.21
CA ILE A 48 -19.35 -0.57 -7.23
C ILE A 48 -20.50 -1.39 -6.63
N THR A 49 -20.24 -2.24 -5.64
CA THR A 49 -21.26 -3.09 -5.02
C THR A 49 -22.04 -2.39 -3.90
N ASN A 50 -21.77 -1.11 -3.63
CA ASN A 50 -22.25 -0.38 -2.47
C ASN A 50 -22.01 -1.14 -1.15
N GLY A 51 -20.87 -1.84 -1.08
CA GLY A 51 -20.50 -2.70 0.04
C GLY A 51 -19.58 -2.02 1.04
N GLU A 52 -19.45 -2.63 2.22
CA GLU A 52 -18.49 -2.23 3.24
C GLU A 52 -17.46 -3.35 3.45
N ILE A 53 -16.19 -3.03 3.25
CA ILE A 53 -15.08 -3.98 3.47
C ILE A 53 -14.00 -3.36 4.35
N THR A 54 -13.32 -4.22 5.11
CA THR A 54 -12.09 -3.87 5.82
C THR A 54 -10.92 -4.58 5.16
N ILE A 55 -9.97 -3.81 4.64
CA ILE A 55 -8.73 -4.31 4.06
C ILE A 55 -7.66 -4.29 5.15
N LEU A 56 -7.15 -5.47 5.49
CA LEU A 56 -6.15 -5.67 6.55
C LEU A 56 -4.74 -5.78 5.99
N LYS A 57 -3.76 -5.55 6.87
CA LYS A 57 -2.33 -5.64 6.56
C LYS A 57 -1.99 -4.78 5.35
N ILE A 58 -2.39 -3.52 5.32
CA ILE A 58 -1.97 -2.56 4.28
C ILE A 58 -1.56 -1.26 4.95
N ASN A 59 -0.37 -0.74 4.62
CA ASN A 59 0.03 0.58 5.08
C ASN A 59 -0.62 1.64 4.17
N PRO A 60 -1.57 2.46 4.67
CA PRO A 60 -2.29 3.44 3.85
C PRO A 60 -1.37 4.45 3.14
N ASN A 61 -0.20 4.74 3.73
CA ASN A 61 0.73 5.71 3.19
C ASN A 61 1.33 5.25 1.84
N LEU A 62 1.36 3.94 1.59
CA LEU A 62 1.90 3.37 0.33
C LEU A 62 0.95 3.55 -0.86
N ILE A 63 -0.32 3.85 -0.61
CA ILE A 63 -1.36 4.07 -1.63
C ILE A 63 -2.11 5.39 -1.42
N ASP A 64 -1.51 6.34 -0.72
CA ASP A 64 -2.12 7.64 -0.38
C ASP A 64 -2.63 8.39 -1.62
N ARG A 65 -1.86 8.34 -2.73
CA ARG A 65 -2.30 8.92 -4.01
C ARG A 65 -3.57 8.25 -4.54
N SER A 66 -3.64 6.92 -4.52
CA SER A 66 -4.81 6.17 -4.97
C SER A 66 -6.03 6.46 -4.10
N ILE A 67 -5.87 6.48 -2.78
CA ILE A 67 -6.92 6.83 -1.82
C ILE A 67 -7.46 8.23 -2.12
N LYS A 68 -6.58 9.22 -2.31
CA LYS A 68 -7.00 10.61 -2.62
C LYS A 68 -7.85 10.70 -3.88
N ILE A 69 -7.43 10.04 -4.97
CA ILE A 69 -8.18 10.02 -6.23
C ILE A 69 -9.54 9.34 -6.03
N MET A 70 -9.57 8.19 -5.37
CA MET A 70 -10.80 7.45 -5.10
C MET A 70 -11.78 8.23 -4.21
N SER A 71 -11.27 8.93 -3.19
CA SER A 71 -12.07 9.81 -2.35
C SER A 71 -12.60 11.04 -3.09
N GLN A 72 -11.88 11.56 -4.09
CA GLN A 72 -12.40 12.63 -4.96
C GLN A 72 -13.59 12.17 -5.79
N ILE A 73 -13.58 10.90 -6.22
CA ILE A 73 -14.69 10.25 -6.97
C ILE A 73 -15.87 9.91 -6.03
N GLY A 74 -15.78 10.21 -4.73
CA GLY A 74 -16.86 10.00 -3.76
C GLY A 74 -16.78 8.69 -3.00
N ILE A 75 -15.70 7.91 -3.16
CA ILE A 75 -15.52 6.67 -2.38
C ILE A 75 -15.12 7.00 -0.95
N LYS A 76 -15.90 6.55 0.04
CA LYS A 76 -15.61 6.76 1.46
C LYS A 76 -14.55 5.78 1.94
N ILE A 77 -13.34 6.29 2.14
CA ILE A 77 -12.20 5.53 2.65
C ILE A 77 -11.75 6.12 3.97
N SER A 78 -11.65 5.29 5.01
CA SER A 78 -11.16 5.70 6.33
C SER A 78 -10.13 4.72 6.87
N LYS A 79 -9.31 5.16 7.82
CA LYS A 79 -8.30 4.30 8.45
C LYS A 79 -8.99 3.39 9.47
N TYR A 80 -8.79 2.08 9.33
CA TYR A 80 -9.21 1.12 10.36
C TYR A 80 -8.23 1.17 11.55
N ASN A 81 -6.92 1.09 11.24
CA ASN A 81 -5.83 1.21 12.19
C ASN A 81 -4.54 1.64 11.44
N LYS A 82 -3.36 1.45 12.03
CA LYS A 82 -2.07 1.75 11.38
C LYS A 82 -1.80 0.94 10.11
N ASP A 83 -2.38 -0.25 9.98
CA ASP A 83 -2.14 -1.22 8.93
C ASP A 83 -3.46 -1.72 8.28
N GLY A 84 -4.47 -0.85 8.18
CA GLY A 84 -5.77 -1.23 7.63
C GLY A 84 -6.66 -0.08 7.20
N LEU A 85 -7.57 -0.38 6.28
CA LEU A 85 -8.50 0.56 5.67
C LEU A 85 -9.93 0.04 5.73
N ILE A 86 -10.89 0.92 6.01
CA ILE A 86 -12.31 0.67 5.81
C ILE A 86 -12.73 1.39 4.55
N VAL A 87 -13.40 0.67 3.66
CA VAL A 87 -13.99 1.21 2.42
C VAL A 87 -15.49 1.02 2.50
N LYS A 88 -16.24 2.08 2.27
CA LYS A 88 -17.70 2.04 2.12
C LYS A 88 -18.05 2.57 0.74
N GLY A 89 -18.77 1.75 -0.04
CA GLY A 89 -19.47 2.24 -1.22
C GLY A 89 -20.58 3.22 -0.83
N GLU A 90 -20.95 4.08 -1.78
CA GLU A 90 -22.14 4.93 -1.71
C GLU A 90 -22.89 4.84 -3.03
N ASP A 91 -24.21 5.03 -3.01
CA ASP A 91 -25.07 4.98 -4.19
C ASP A 91 -24.76 6.08 -5.23
N SER A 92 -24.04 7.13 -4.85
CA SER A 92 -23.69 8.25 -5.73
C SER A 92 -22.18 8.48 -5.78
N LEU A 93 -21.54 8.02 -6.84
CA LEU A 93 -20.18 8.46 -7.20
C LEU A 93 -20.25 9.89 -7.75
N ARG A 94 -19.26 10.71 -7.42
CA ARG A 94 -19.14 12.07 -7.93
C ARG A 94 -18.40 12.03 -9.26
N THR A 95 -19.09 12.44 -10.34
CA THR A 95 -18.52 12.65 -11.70
C THR A 95 -17.99 14.04 -11.90
#